data_AF-A0AAW0JKC2-F1
#
_entry.id   AF-A0AAW0JKC2-F1
#
_cell.length_a   1.000
_cell.length_b   1.000
_cell.length_c   1.000
_cell.angle_alpha   90.00
_cell.angle_beta   90.00
_cell.angle_gamma   90.00
#
_symmetry.space_group_name_H-M   'P 1'
#
loop_
_entity.id
_entity.type
_entity.pdbx_description
1 polymer ?
#
loop_
_entity_poly.entity_id
_entity_poly.type
_entity_poly.pdbx_seq_one_letter_code
_entity_poly.pdbx_strand_id
1 'polypeptide(L)'
;MAARFGAKIIPFGAVGEDDISENDTGLKQELKDRDKAHELYLRVKSEVGRWLAYLKEKRESDPYRNLLSRLIYLATHGFTSEIPTFKL
;
A
#
# COMPACT_ATOMS: atom_id res chain seq x y z
N MET A 1 -0.72 0.67 9.49
CA MET A 1 0.43 0.53 8.56
C MET A 1 0.40 1.56 7.43
N ALA A 2 -0.71 1.74 6.70
CA ALA A 2 -0.82 2.75 5.62
C ALA A 2 -0.65 4.21 6.07
N ALA A 3 -1.18 4.59 7.24
CA ALA A 3 -1.05 5.96 7.77
C ALA A 3 0.40 6.39 8.07
N ARG A 4 1.29 5.44 8.44
CA ARG A 4 2.71 5.73 8.71
C ARG A 4 3.50 6.11 7.45
N PHE A 5 2.96 5.82 6.28
CA PHE A 5 3.60 6.06 4.98
C PHE A 5 2.93 7.22 4.23
N GLY A 6 2.02 7.98 4.86
CA GLY A 6 1.33 9.09 4.21
C GLY A 6 0.41 8.67 3.06
N ALA A 7 0.03 7.39 2.99
CA ALA A 7 -0.85 6.88 1.96
C ALA A 7 -2.29 7.31 2.25
N LYS A 8 -2.94 7.96 1.28
CA LYS A 8 -4.38 8.25 1.34
C LYS A 8 -5.14 6.93 1.21
N ILE A 9 -5.77 6.49 2.29
CA ILE A 9 -6.60 5.29 2.28
C ILE A 9 -7.90 5.64 1.57
N ILE A 10 -8.12 5.02 0.41
CA ILE A 10 -9.45 4.99 -0.21
C ILE A 10 -10.16 3.76 0.35
N PRO A 11 -11.25 3.93 1.10
CA PRO A 11 -11.99 2.79 1.60
C PRO A 11 -12.57 2.01 0.41
N PHE A 12 -12.15 0.75 0.27
CA PHE A 12 -12.86 -0.24 -0.53
C PHE A 12 -13.60 -1.15 0.45
N GLY A 13 -14.84 -0.79 0.75
CA GLY A 13 -15.74 -1.64 1.53
C GLY A 13 -16.73 -2.36 0.62
N ALA A 14 -17.04 -3.62 0.92
CA ALA A 14 -18.35 -4.17 0.59
C ALA A 14 -19.33 -3.50 1.57
N VAL A 15 -19.81 -2.31 1.21
CA VAL A 15 -20.61 -1.47 2.10
C VAL A 15 -22.07 -1.78 1.85
N GLY A 16 -22.81 -2.24 2.87
CA GLY A 16 -24.27 -2.25 2.85
C GLY A 16 -24.78 -0.80 2.76
N GLU A 17 -25.88 -0.57 2.04
CA GLU A 17 -26.34 0.76 1.59
C GLU A 17 -26.35 1.87 2.67
N ASP A 18 -26.40 1.51 3.95
CA ASP A 18 -26.62 2.41 5.08
C ASP A 18 -25.36 3.14 5.58
N ASP A 19 -24.14 2.60 5.41
CA ASP A 19 -22.91 3.26 5.89
C ASP A 19 -22.36 4.32 4.91
N ILE A 20 -23.02 4.48 3.75
CA ILE A 20 -22.56 5.33 2.65
C ILE A 20 -22.99 6.82 2.82
N SER A 21 -23.51 7.20 3.97
CA SER A 21 -24.16 8.51 4.16
C SER A 21 -23.23 9.60 4.69
N GLU A 22 -22.30 9.29 5.61
CA GLU A 22 -21.73 10.33 6.46
C GLU A 22 -20.44 10.98 5.92
N ASN A 23 -19.67 10.28 5.08
CA ASN A 23 -18.45 10.81 4.43
C ASN A 23 -18.55 10.95 2.89
N ASP A 24 -19.64 10.46 2.30
CA ASP A 24 -19.71 10.22 0.85
C ASP A 24 -20.40 11.33 0.07
N THR A 25 -21.07 12.27 0.74
CA THR A 25 -21.87 13.32 0.08
C THR A 25 -21.01 14.28 -0.75
N GLY A 26 -19.81 14.65 -0.26
CA GLY A 26 -18.85 15.49 -1.00
C GLY A 26 -18.10 14.74 -2.10
N LEU A 27 -17.65 13.51 -1.83
CA LEU A 27 -16.94 12.68 -2.80
C LEU A 27 -17.84 12.24 -3.96
N LYS A 28 -19.11 11.88 -3.68
CA LYS A 28 -20.11 11.57 -4.72
C LYS A 28 -20.41 12.76 -5.63
N GLN A 29 -20.32 14.00 -5.13
CA GLN A 29 -20.49 15.19 -5.97
C GLN A 29 -19.29 15.42 -6.89
N GLU A 30 -18.07 15.17 -6.43
CA GLU A 30 -16.87 15.21 -7.29
C GLU A 30 -16.86 14.10 -8.35
N LEU A 31 -17.40 12.92 -8.03
CA LEU A 31 -17.52 11.79 -8.97
C LEU A 31 -18.64 11.97 -10.01
N LYS A 32 -19.59 12.89 -9.81
CA LYS A 32 -20.61 13.23 -10.81
C LYS A 32 -20.05 14.05 -11.97
N ASP A 33 -18.98 14.79 -11.72
CA ASP A 33 -18.26 15.56 -12.72
C ASP A 33 -17.19 14.68 -13.37
N ARG A 34 -17.35 14.42 -14.68
CA ARG A 34 -16.48 13.48 -15.41
C ARG A 34 -15.02 13.90 -15.40
N ASP A 35 -14.74 15.20 -15.43
CA ASP A 35 -13.38 15.72 -15.49
C ASP A 35 -12.69 15.57 -14.13
N LYS A 36 -13.39 15.91 -13.04
CA LYS A 36 -12.89 15.74 -11.67
C LYS A 36 -12.70 14.27 -11.30
N ALA A 37 -13.61 13.39 -11.71
CA ALA A 37 -13.46 11.95 -11.52
C ALA A 37 -12.21 11.42 -12.25
N HIS A 38 -11.95 11.93 -13.46
CA HIS A 38 -10.76 11.55 -14.22
C HIS A 38 -9.46 12.03 -13.56
N GLU A 39 -9.43 13.27 -13.07
CA GLU A 39 -8.28 13.80 -12.31
C GLU A 39 -8.00 12.99 -11.04
N LEU A 40 -9.05 12.64 -10.27
CA LEU A 40 -8.94 11.80 -9.09
C LEU A 40 -8.37 10.42 -9.45
N TYR A 41 -8.89 9.79 -10.51
CA TYR A 41 -8.38 8.51 -10.99
C TYR A 41 -6.90 8.59 -11.37
N LEU A 42 -6.48 9.61 -12.12
CA LEU A 42 -5.08 9.79 -12.51
C LEU A 42 -4.17 9.98 -11.29
N ARG A 43 -4.63 10.77 -10.31
CA ARG A 43 -3.91 10.95 -9.04
C ARG A 43 -3.72 9.62 -8.33
N VAL A 44 -4.79 8.85 -8.13
CA VAL A 44 -4.73 7.54 -7.47
C VAL A 44 -3.84 6.56 -8.23
N LYS A 45 -3.96 6.51 -9.56
CA LYS A 45 -3.11 5.69 -10.43
C LYS A 45 -1.63 6.03 -10.27
N SER A 46 -1.29 7.32 -10.21
CA SER A 46 0.08 7.77 -9.99
C SER A 46 0.60 7.38 -8.59
N GLU A 47 -0.24 7.48 -7.56
CA GLU A 47 0.10 7.10 -6.18
C GLU A 47 0.37 5.59 -6.09
N VAL A 48 -0.52 4.76 -6.62
CA VAL A 48 -0.33 3.30 -6.69
C VAL A 48 0.94 2.96 -7.47
N GLY A 49 1.20 3.63 -8.59
CA GLY A 49 2.43 3.47 -9.36
C GLY A 49 3.69 3.76 -8.54
N ARG A 50 3.70 4.86 -7.77
CA ARG A 50 4.80 5.20 -6.86
C ARG A 50 5.03 4.12 -5.79
N TRP A 51 3.96 3.59 -5.19
CA TRP A 51 4.08 2.51 -4.20
C TRP A 51 4.64 1.23 -4.80
N LEU A 52 4.19 0.85 -5.99
CA LEU A 52 4.72 -0.33 -6.70
C LEU A 52 6.20 -0.15 -7.03
N ALA A 53 6.62 1.05 -7.46
CA ALA A 53 8.03 1.35 -7.70
C ALA A 53 8.87 1.23 -6.42
N TYR A 54 8.40 1.83 -5.32
CA TYR A 54 9.05 1.72 -4.00
C TYR A 54 9.19 0.26 -3.55
N LEU A 55 8.13 -0.54 -3.66
CA LEU A 55 8.16 -1.96 -3.25
C LEU A 55 9.10 -2.79 -4.13
N LYS A 56 9.20 -2.48 -5.43
CA LYS A 56 10.16 -3.12 -6.32
C LYS A 56 11.59 -2.79 -5.92
N GLU A 57 11.91 -1.52 -5.71
CA GLU A 57 13.23 -1.07 -5.27
C GLU A 57 13.63 -1.71 -3.93
N LYS A 58 12.70 -1.78 -2.98
CA LYS A 58 12.93 -2.42 -1.68
C LYS A 58 13.12 -3.93 -1.78
N ARG A 59 12.42 -4.61 -2.71
CA ARG A 59 12.65 -6.03 -3.00
C ARG A 59 13.99 -6.26 -3.69
N GLU A 60 14.45 -5.33 -4.52
CA GLU A 60 15.74 -5.45 -5.19
C GLU A 60 16.91 -5.29 -4.22
N SER A 61 16.79 -4.34 -3.29
CA SER A 61 17.78 -4.05 -2.25
C SER A 61 17.66 -4.92 -0.99
N ASP A 62 16.75 -5.91 -0.97
CA ASP A 62 16.52 -6.80 0.17
C ASP A 62 17.76 -7.70 0.43
N PRO A 63 18.43 -7.57 1.60
CA PRO A 63 19.58 -8.42 1.97
C PRO A 63 19.25 -9.90 2.05
N TYR A 64 17.98 -10.24 2.31
CA TYR A 64 17.47 -11.59 2.51
C TYR A 64 16.68 -12.09 1.29
N ARG A 65 16.88 -11.47 0.12
CA ARG A 65 16.18 -11.81 -1.12
C ARG A 65 16.37 -13.28 -1.54
N ASN A 66 17.55 -13.85 -1.30
CA ASN A 66 17.87 -15.23 -1.69
C ASN A 66 17.82 -16.18 -0.47
N LEU A 67 17.67 -17.48 -0.77
CA LEU A 67 17.53 -18.52 0.27
C LEU A 67 18.77 -18.63 1.16
N LEU A 68 19.97 -18.45 0.61
CA LEU A 68 21.23 -18.55 1.36
C LEU A 68 21.33 -17.45 2.43
N SER A 69 21.01 -16.20 2.07
CA SER A 69 20.96 -15.08 3.01
C SER A 69 19.98 -15.34 4.15
N ARG A 70 18.82 -15.97 3.84
CA ARG A 70 17.82 -16.34 4.85
C ARG A 70 18.32 -17.42 5.80
N LEU A 71 19.00 -18.44 5.28
CA LEU A 71 19.59 -19.51 6.08
C LEU A 71 20.69 -18.98 7.00
N ILE A 72 21.56 -18.11 6.50
CA ILE A 72 22.61 -17.46 7.31
C ILE A 72 22.00 -16.60 8.43
N TYR A 73 20.93 -15.86 8.14
CA TYR A 73 20.24 -15.07 9.15
C TYR A 73 19.62 -15.93 10.25
N LEU A 74 18.92 -17.00 9.89
CA LEU A 74 18.34 -17.94 10.87
C LEU A 74 19.42 -18.63 11.70
N ALA A 75 20.57 -18.98 11.10
CA ALA A 75 21.69 -19.57 11.83
C ALA A 75 22.30 -18.61 12.87
N THR A 76 22.29 -17.31 12.59
CA THR A 76 22.88 -16.28 13.47
C THR A 76 21.90 -15.72 14.50
N HIS A 77 20.61 -15.65 14.16
CA HIS A 77 19.57 -15.03 14.98
C HIS A 77 18.59 -16.03 15.62
N GLY A 78 18.68 -17.33 15.29
CA GLY A 78 17.80 -18.39 15.79
C GLY A 78 16.76 -18.86 14.75
N PHE A 79 16.43 -20.16 14.77
CA PHE A 79 15.54 -20.80 13.79
C PHE A 79 14.07 -20.36 13.87
N THR A 80 13.66 -19.75 14.98
CA THR A 80 12.30 -19.21 15.18
C THR A 80 12.22 -17.72 14.88
N SER A 81 13.31 -17.09 14.41
CA SER A 81 13.37 -15.65 14.21
C SER A 81 12.69 -15.24 12.91
N GLU A 82 11.78 -14.27 13.01
CA GLU A 82 11.13 -13.69 11.84
C GLU A 82 12.17 -12.92 11.00
N ILE A 83 12.27 -13.29 9.72
CA ILE A 83 13.18 -12.61 8.78
C ILE A 83 12.53 -11.29 8.37
N PRO A 84 13.16 -10.14 8.65
CA PRO A 84 12.59 -8.85 8.32
C PRO A 84 12.42 -8.72 6.80
N THR A 85 11.24 -8.27 6.37
CA THR A 85 10.91 -8.11 4.93
C THR A 85 11.59 -6.87 4.33
N PHE A 86 11.86 -5.84 5.13
CA PHE A 86 12.61 -4.64 4.75
C PHE A 86 13.55 -4.24 5.88
N LYS A 87 14.66 -3.56 5.57
CA LYS A 87 15.45 -2.83 6.58
C LYS A 87 14.55 -1.77 7.22
N LEU A 88 14.47 -1.76 8.54
CA LEU A 88 13.74 -0.78 9.35
C LEU A 88 14.38 0.61 9.23
#